data_AF-A0A950JKR8-F1
#
_entry.id   AF-A0A950JKR8-F1
#
_cell.length_a   1.000
_cell.length_b   1.000
_cell.length_c   1.000
_cell.angle_alpha   90.00
_cell.angle_beta   90.00
_cell.angle_gamma   90.00
#
_symmetry.space_group_name_H-M   'P 1'
#
loop_
_entity.id
_entity.type
_entity.pdbx_description
1 polymer ?
#
loop_
_entity_poly.entity_id
_entity_poly.type
_entity_poly.pdbx_seq_one_letter_code
_entity_poly.pdbx_strand_id
1 'polypeptide(L)'
;MLHRLVVAIGAGCAAALLFAVSAQSSLLAMTLAYLAPLPIMIATLGWGLDGGAIAAGISIAVLAVIAEPLSALVFAGSVAAPAWILAAFSVTPLARYLRRLKADAPAYAPVGAIVALAALLGMLGSVAVLTTVIVHYGGYREGVRQVTEAITALAGDAFDGAPG
;
A
#
# COMPACT_ATOMS: atom_id res chain seq x y z
N MET A 1 16.67 5.59 23.05
CA MET A 1 16.27 6.36 21.85
C MET A 1 16.99 5.86 20.59
N LEU A 2 18.33 5.80 20.57
CA LEU A 2 19.12 5.30 19.43
C LEU A 2 18.68 3.92 18.90
N HIS A 3 18.46 2.95 19.80
CA HIS A 3 17.95 1.61 19.43
C HIS A 3 16.63 1.66 18.63
N ARG A 4 15.68 2.52 19.03
CA ARG A 4 14.37 2.64 18.35
C ARG A 4 14.55 3.17 16.92
N LEU A 5 15.46 4.13 16.75
CA LEU A 5 15.78 4.71 15.44
C LEU A 5 16.39 3.69 14.50
N VAL A 6 17.37 2.92 14.97
CA VAL A 6 18.01 1.87 14.16
C VAL A 6 16.98 0.83 13.70
N VAL A 7 16.09 0.40 14.58
CA VAL A 7 15.01 -0.54 14.23
C VAL A 7 14.05 0.06 13.21
N ALA A 8 13.61 1.30 13.41
CA ALA A 8 12.70 1.98 12.50
C ALA A 8 13.31 2.16 11.10
N ILE A 9 14.58 2.55 11.03
CA ILE A 9 15.31 2.68 9.76
C ILE A 9 15.42 1.32 9.07
N GLY A 10 15.83 0.28 9.81
CA GLY A 10 15.93 -1.09 9.28
C GLY A 10 14.60 -1.61 8.75
N ALA A 11 13.51 -1.38 9.49
CA ALA A 11 12.16 -1.71 9.06
C ALA A 11 11.74 -0.96 7.80
N GLY A 12 12.05 0.34 7.71
CA GLY A 12 11.79 1.14 6.52
C GLY A 12 12.55 0.64 5.29
N CYS A 13 13.84 0.36 5.43
CA CYS A 13 14.64 -0.23 4.35
C CYS A 13 14.09 -1.61 3.92
N ALA A 14 13.71 -2.47 4.87
CA ALA A 14 13.12 -3.77 4.56
C ALA A 14 11.79 -3.63 3.80
N ALA A 15 10.90 -2.73 4.23
CA ALA A 15 9.65 -2.45 3.53
C ALA A 15 9.88 -1.95 2.09
N ALA A 16 10.83 -1.04 1.90
CA ALA A 16 11.19 -0.53 0.58
C ALA A 16 11.72 -1.64 -0.35
N LEU A 17 12.64 -2.48 0.15
CA LEU A 17 13.23 -3.56 -0.66
C LEU A 17 12.20 -4.64 -1.02
N LEU A 18 11.32 -5.01 -0.08
CA LEU A 18 10.23 -5.94 -0.34
C LEU A 18 9.30 -5.42 -1.43
N PHE A 19 8.97 -4.13 -1.41
CA PHE A 19 8.15 -3.52 -2.45
C PHE A 19 8.90 -3.38 -3.78
N ALA A 20 10.17 -2.99 -3.77
CA ALA A 20 10.99 -2.81 -4.98
C ALA A 20 11.11 -4.11 -5.79
N VAL A 21 11.08 -5.26 -5.12
CA VAL A 21 11.05 -6.59 -5.77
C VAL A 21 9.82 -6.79 -6.66
N SER A 22 8.72 -6.06 -6.44
CA SER A 22 7.51 -6.12 -7.29
C SER A 22 7.74 -5.79 -8.76
N ALA A 23 8.87 -5.17 -9.12
CA ALA A 23 9.24 -4.95 -10.53
C ALA A 23 9.48 -6.28 -11.30
N GLN A 24 9.63 -7.41 -10.60
CA GLN A 24 9.84 -8.72 -11.20
C GLN A 24 8.52 -9.45 -11.44
N SER A 25 8.39 -10.13 -12.58
CA SER A 25 7.20 -10.89 -12.99
C SER A 25 7.05 -12.29 -12.35
N SER A 26 7.76 -12.56 -11.25
CA SER A 26 7.71 -13.86 -10.58
C SER A 26 6.66 -13.89 -9.47
N LEU A 27 6.05 -15.06 -9.24
CA LEU A 27 5.11 -15.26 -8.14
C LEU A 27 5.74 -15.00 -6.77
N LEU A 28 7.02 -15.36 -6.61
CA LEU A 28 7.77 -15.11 -5.38
C LEU A 28 7.94 -13.61 -5.13
N ALA A 29 8.25 -12.83 -6.19
CA ALA A 29 8.39 -11.39 -6.08
C ALA A 29 7.09 -10.71 -5.66
N MET A 30 5.97 -11.11 -6.27
CA MET A 30 4.64 -10.63 -5.87
C MET A 30 4.35 -10.95 -4.40
N THR A 31 4.65 -12.18 -3.98
CA THR A 31 4.45 -12.62 -2.59
C THR A 31 5.28 -11.76 -1.62
N LEU A 32 6.56 -11.53 -1.90
CA LEU A 32 7.43 -10.69 -1.08
C LEU A 32 6.94 -9.23 -1.02
N ALA A 33 6.44 -8.69 -2.14
CA ALA A 33 5.89 -7.35 -2.18
C ALA A 33 4.65 -7.20 -1.27
N TYR A 34 3.81 -8.22 -1.16
CA TYR A 34 2.68 -8.23 -0.22
C TYR A 34 3.12 -8.21 1.25
N LEU A 35 4.35 -8.57 1.57
CA LEU A 35 4.92 -8.50 2.92
C LEU A 35 5.51 -7.12 3.24
N ALA A 36 5.66 -6.22 2.26
CA ALA A 36 6.17 -4.85 2.46
C ALA A 36 5.48 -4.03 3.59
N PRO A 37 4.17 -4.14 3.87
CA PRO A 37 3.57 -3.45 5.01
C PRO A 37 3.99 -4.00 6.38
N LEU A 38 4.41 -5.27 6.48
CA LEU A 38 4.70 -5.92 7.76
C LEU A 38 5.83 -5.25 8.56
N PRO A 39 7.00 -4.90 7.97
CA PRO A 39 8.04 -4.19 8.70
C PRO A 39 7.56 -2.86 9.32
N ILE A 40 6.71 -2.10 8.61
CA ILE A 40 6.15 -0.83 9.12
C ILE A 40 5.21 -1.09 10.29
N MET A 41 4.34 -2.11 10.17
CA MET A 41 3.44 -2.50 11.26
C MET A 41 4.23 -2.98 12.49
N ILE A 42 5.28 -3.79 12.30
CA ILE A 42 6.16 -4.27 13.37
C ILE A 42 6.83 -3.10 14.09
N ALA A 43 7.37 -2.13 13.34
CA ALA A 43 7.97 -0.92 13.93
C ALA A 43 6.95 -0.12 14.74
N THR A 44 5.73 0.02 14.23
CA THR A 44 4.67 0.78 14.90
C THR A 44 4.18 0.10 16.18
N LEU A 45 3.94 -1.22 16.13
CA LEU A 45 3.41 -2.01 17.25
C LEU A 45 4.48 -2.25 18.32
N GLY A 46 5.72 -2.53 17.93
CA GLY A 46 6.81 -2.84 18.86
C GLY A 46 7.52 -1.61 19.41
N TRP A 47 7.64 -0.54 18.62
CA TRP A 47 8.41 0.65 18.95
C TRP A 47 7.60 1.94 18.92
N GLY A 48 6.28 1.88 18.87
CA GLY A 48 5.39 3.03 19.01
C GLY A 48 5.14 3.82 17.72
N LEU A 49 4.24 4.80 17.83
CA LEU A 49 3.75 5.59 16.69
C LEU A 49 4.87 6.28 15.90
N ASP A 50 5.84 6.82 16.64
CA ASP A 50 7.04 7.47 16.11
C ASP A 50 7.93 6.50 15.34
N GLY A 51 8.16 5.30 15.87
CA GLY A 51 8.94 4.26 15.19
C GLY A 51 8.30 3.84 13.86
N GLY A 52 6.98 3.67 13.87
CA GLY A 52 6.19 3.41 12.66
C GLY A 52 6.28 4.51 11.61
N ALA A 53 6.14 5.77 12.03
CA ALA A 53 6.17 6.92 11.12
C ALA A 53 7.55 7.09 10.48
N ILE A 54 8.62 6.86 11.25
CA ILE A 54 9.99 6.87 10.75
C ILE A 54 10.20 5.73 9.76
N ALA A 55 9.74 4.51 10.07
CA ALA A 55 9.85 3.38 9.13
C ALA A 55 9.12 3.67 7.80
N ALA A 56 7.90 4.21 7.87
CA ALA A 56 7.15 4.62 6.69
C ALA A 56 7.91 5.69 5.89
N GLY A 57 8.38 6.77 6.54
CA GLY A 57 9.14 7.84 5.89
C GLY A 57 10.43 7.34 5.23
N ILE A 58 11.20 6.50 5.93
CA ILE A 58 12.43 5.89 5.38
C ILE A 58 12.10 5.01 4.18
N SER A 59 11.04 4.19 4.26
CA SER A 59 10.68 3.33 3.14
C SER A 59 10.32 4.11 1.88
N ILE A 60 9.58 5.22 2.03
CA ILE A 60 9.23 6.13 0.92
C ILE A 60 10.49 6.81 0.36
N ALA A 61 11.37 7.31 1.23
CA ALA A 61 12.59 7.97 0.83
C ALA A 61 13.54 7.02 0.07
N VAL A 62 13.75 5.81 0.58
CA VAL A 62 14.56 4.79 -0.09
C VAL A 62 13.98 4.43 -1.44
N LEU A 63 12.66 4.19 -1.51
CA LEU A 63 12.00 3.82 -2.76
C LEU A 63 12.07 4.93 -3.81
N ALA A 64 11.95 6.20 -3.39
CA ALA A 64 12.10 7.35 -4.28
C ALA A 64 13.51 7.45 -4.87
N VAL A 65 14.53 6.94 -4.18
CA VAL A 65 15.93 6.94 -4.63
C VAL A 65 16.25 5.75 -5.53
N ILE A 66 15.77 4.55 -5.19
CA ILE A 66 16.17 3.30 -5.89
C ILE A 66 15.26 2.91 -7.06
N ALA A 67 14.01 3.38 -7.05
CA ALA A 67 13.05 3.16 -8.11
C ALA A 67 12.77 4.49 -8.82
N GLU A 68 11.60 5.06 -8.59
CA GLU A 68 11.22 6.37 -9.13
C GLU A 68 10.24 7.08 -8.17
N PRO A 69 10.15 8.42 -8.22
CA PRO A 69 9.30 9.19 -7.31
C PRO A 69 7.82 8.81 -7.38
N LEU A 70 7.31 8.49 -8.58
CA LEU A 70 5.90 8.10 -8.75
C LEU A 70 5.60 6.77 -8.04
N SER A 71 6.46 5.76 -8.23
CA SER A 71 6.36 4.47 -7.54
C SER A 71 6.42 4.63 -6.02
N ALA A 72 7.24 5.57 -5.52
CA ALA A 72 7.29 5.89 -4.09
C ALA A 72 5.99 6.52 -3.57
N LEU A 73 5.34 7.39 -4.35
CA LEU A 73 4.03 7.96 -4.01
C LEU A 73 2.91 6.91 -4.03
N VAL A 74 2.93 6.02 -5.03
CA VAL A 74 1.99 4.89 -5.10
C VAL A 74 2.14 4.00 -3.88
N PHE A 75 3.37 3.64 -3.51
CA PHE A 75 3.67 2.87 -2.31
C PHE A 75 3.26 3.61 -1.03
N ALA A 76 3.53 4.92 -0.95
CA ALA A 76 3.15 5.74 0.18
C ALA A 76 1.63 5.67 0.44
N GLY A 77 0.82 5.87 -0.60
CA GLY A 77 -0.64 5.90 -0.50
C GLY A 77 -1.28 4.52 -0.35
N SER A 78 -0.76 3.50 -1.05
CA SER A 78 -1.39 2.17 -1.10
C SER A 78 -0.86 1.17 -0.08
N VAL A 79 0.35 1.37 0.46
CA VAL A 79 1.00 0.41 1.37
C VAL A 79 1.44 1.07 2.67
N ALA A 80 2.35 2.05 2.62
CA ALA A 80 2.99 2.57 3.83
C ALA A 80 2.02 3.32 4.74
N ALA A 81 1.20 4.22 4.17
CA ALA A 81 0.19 4.96 4.93
C ALA A 81 -0.86 4.03 5.57
N PRO A 82 -1.54 3.12 4.84
CA PRO A 82 -2.54 2.25 5.47
C PRO A 82 -1.91 1.32 6.50
N ALA A 83 -0.72 0.79 6.26
CA ALA A 83 -0.01 -0.05 7.24
C ALA A 83 0.28 0.71 8.55
N TRP A 84 0.81 1.93 8.44
CA TRP A 84 1.07 2.77 9.60
C TRP A 84 -0.22 3.19 10.30
N ILE A 85 -1.25 3.63 9.56
CA ILE A 85 -2.55 4.05 10.12
C ILE A 85 -3.21 2.91 10.90
N LEU A 86 -3.25 1.69 10.35
CA LEU A 86 -3.86 0.53 11.02
C LEU A 86 -3.11 0.11 12.27
N ALA A 87 -1.77 0.04 12.17
CA ALA A 87 -0.94 -0.31 13.31
C ALA A 87 -0.98 0.79 14.38
N ALA A 88 -0.96 2.06 13.97
CA ALA A 88 -1.15 3.21 14.83
C ALA A 88 -2.46 3.10 15.58
N PHE A 89 -3.59 2.98 14.87
CA PHE A 89 -4.93 2.88 15.45
C PHE A 89 -5.04 1.80 16.54
N SER A 90 -4.32 0.69 16.36
CA SER A 90 -4.27 -0.41 17.34
C SER A 90 -3.56 -0.03 18.64
N VAL A 91 -2.64 0.95 18.61
CA VAL A 91 -1.84 1.42 19.76
C VAL A 91 -2.22 2.83 20.27
N THR A 92 -2.92 3.66 19.48
CA THR A 92 -3.29 5.04 19.87
C THR A 92 -4.46 5.08 20.88
N PRO A 93 -4.62 6.20 21.62
CA PRO A 93 -5.57 6.35 22.71
C PRO A 93 -7.06 6.34 22.35
N LEU A 94 -7.51 6.01 21.13
CA LEU A 94 -8.96 5.89 20.90
C LEU A 94 -9.55 4.70 21.69
N ALA A 95 -8.78 3.61 21.82
CA ALA A 95 -9.04 2.55 22.79
C ALA A 95 -9.03 3.08 24.24
N ARG A 96 -8.13 4.02 24.57
CA ARG A 96 -8.04 4.67 25.89
C ARG A 96 -9.12 5.74 26.14
N TYR A 97 -9.68 6.37 25.10
CA TYR A 97 -10.73 7.39 25.16
C TYR A 97 -12.08 6.73 25.41
N LEU A 98 -12.36 5.61 24.75
CA LEU A 98 -13.47 4.72 25.11
C LEU A 98 -13.36 4.25 26.57
N ARG A 99 -12.14 4.04 27.06
CA ARG A 99 -11.83 3.69 28.46
C ARG A 99 -12.02 4.82 29.47
N ARG A 100 -11.85 6.08 29.05
CA ARG A 100 -12.20 7.26 29.86
C ARG A 100 -13.71 7.45 30.00
N LEU A 101 -14.47 7.06 28.97
CA LEU A 101 -15.93 7.07 28.98
C LEU A 101 -16.54 5.85 29.70
N LYS A 102 -15.82 4.74 29.77
CA LYS A 102 -16.26 3.49 30.40
C LYS A 102 -15.08 2.77 31.04
N ALA A 103 -15.04 2.69 32.38
CA ALA A 103 -13.91 2.14 33.14
C ALA A 103 -13.50 0.71 32.72
N ASP A 104 -14.46 -0.07 32.20
CA ASP A 104 -14.27 -1.45 31.72
C ASP A 104 -13.94 -1.58 30.22
N ALA A 105 -13.61 -0.49 29.51
CA ALA A 105 -13.26 -0.62 28.10
C ALA A 105 -11.95 -1.44 27.91
N PRO A 106 -11.86 -2.28 26.86
CA PRO A 106 -10.69 -3.09 26.58
C PRO A 106 -9.42 -2.23 26.43
N ALA A 107 -8.26 -2.79 26.79
CA ALA A 107 -6.97 -2.10 26.69
C ALA A 107 -6.52 -1.84 25.24
N TYR A 108 -7.08 -2.58 24.28
CA TYR A 108 -6.77 -2.53 22.85
C TYR A 108 -8.02 -2.22 22.02
N ALA A 109 -7.83 -1.73 20.80
CA ALA A 109 -8.93 -1.50 19.88
C ALA A 109 -9.66 -2.83 19.59
N PRO A 110 -11.00 -2.85 19.57
CA PRO A 110 -11.73 -4.06 19.22
C PRO A 110 -11.41 -4.46 17.78
N VAL A 111 -11.29 -5.76 17.52
CA VAL A 111 -10.95 -6.30 16.19
C VAL A 111 -11.91 -5.77 15.12
N GLY A 112 -13.21 -5.67 15.44
CA GLY A 112 -14.20 -5.10 14.52
C GLY A 112 -13.91 -3.66 14.09
N ALA A 113 -13.33 -2.83 14.95
CA ALA A 113 -12.94 -1.46 14.59
C ALA A 113 -11.69 -1.43 13.69
N ILE A 114 -10.73 -2.33 13.91
CA ILE A 114 -9.56 -2.47 13.04
C ILE A 114 -9.99 -2.95 11.65
N VAL A 115 -10.87 -3.96 11.60
CA VAL A 115 -11.43 -4.47 10.33
C VAL A 115 -12.25 -3.40 9.63
N ALA A 116 -13.06 -2.62 10.35
CA ALA A 116 -13.83 -1.52 9.77
C ALA A 116 -12.91 -0.41 9.20
N LEU A 117 -11.83 -0.07 9.90
CA LEU A 117 -10.84 0.88 9.39
C LEU A 117 -10.10 0.33 8.17
N ALA A 118 -9.74 -0.95 8.17
CA ALA A 118 -9.12 -1.60 7.01
C ALA A 118 -10.06 -1.61 5.80
N ALA A 119 -11.34 -1.92 6.02
CA ALA A 119 -12.37 -1.86 4.98
C ALA A 119 -12.56 -0.44 4.44
N LEU A 120 -12.56 0.57 5.31
CA LEU A 120 -12.65 1.98 4.91
C LEU A 120 -11.45 2.39 4.05
N LEU A 121 -10.23 2.09 4.48
CA LEU A 121 -9.02 2.39 3.71
C LEU A 121 -9.00 1.67 2.36
N GLY A 122 -9.42 0.39 2.33
CA GLY A 122 -9.56 -0.38 1.10
C GLY A 122 -10.62 0.20 0.16
N MET A 123 -11.77 0.63 0.70
CA MET A 123 -12.81 1.30 -0.07
C MET A 123 -12.31 2.61 -0.67
N LEU A 124 -11.64 3.45 0.13
CA LEU A 124 -11.06 4.72 -0.34
C LEU A 124 -10.00 4.48 -1.44
N GLY A 125 -9.12 3.50 -1.24
CA GLY A 125 -8.14 3.12 -2.26
C GLY A 125 -8.80 2.64 -3.55
N SER A 126 -9.84 1.82 -3.45
CA SER A 126 -10.60 1.31 -4.61
C SER A 126 -11.31 2.44 -5.36
N VAL A 127 -11.93 3.38 -4.65
CA VAL A 127 -12.58 4.55 -5.25
C VAL A 127 -11.55 5.45 -5.94
N ALA A 128 -10.39 5.65 -5.34
CA ALA A 128 -9.31 6.44 -5.95
C ALA A 128 -8.82 5.80 -7.26
N VAL A 129 -8.56 4.49 -7.27
CA VAL A 129 -8.16 3.77 -8.48
C VAL A 129 -9.25 3.85 -9.56
N LEU A 130 -10.50 3.58 -9.20
CA LEU A 130 -11.62 3.64 -10.15
C LEU A 130 -11.79 5.04 -10.74
N THR A 131 -11.68 6.09 -9.92
CA THR A 131 -11.78 7.48 -10.35
C THR A 131 -10.65 7.83 -11.32
N THR A 132 -9.41 7.42 -11.02
CA THR A 132 -8.27 7.61 -11.92
C THR A 132 -8.53 6.93 -13.27
N VAL A 133 -9.06 5.70 -13.27
CA VAL A 133 -9.41 5.01 -14.52
C VAL A 133 -10.46 5.78 -15.32
N ILE A 134 -11.52 6.27 -14.65
CA ILE A 134 -12.61 7.01 -15.29
C ILE A 134 -12.11 8.33 -15.89
N VAL A 135 -11.34 9.11 -15.12
CA VAL A 135 -10.88 10.44 -15.53
C VAL A 135 -9.78 10.35 -16.59
N HIS A 136 -8.85 9.41 -16.45
CA HIS A 136 -7.65 9.37 -17.28
C HIS A 136 -7.86 8.62 -18.61
N TYR A 137 -8.79 7.66 -18.67
CA TYR A 137 -9.12 6.92 -19.88
C TYR A 137 -10.43 7.38 -20.55
N GLY A 138 -10.99 8.54 -20.16
CA GLY A 138 -12.19 9.11 -20.80
C GLY A 138 -13.48 8.31 -20.55
N GLY A 139 -13.50 7.51 -19.49
CA GLY A 139 -14.59 6.60 -19.14
C GLY A 139 -14.37 5.16 -19.60
N TYR A 140 -15.02 4.21 -18.92
CA TYR A 140 -14.87 2.77 -19.17
C TYR A 140 -15.09 2.37 -20.64
N ARG A 141 -16.01 3.06 -21.33
CA ARG A 141 -16.31 2.79 -22.75
C ARG A 141 -15.16 3.14 -23.70
N GLU A 142 -14.45 4.22 -23.41
CA GLU A 142 -13.38 4.70 -24.28
C GLU A 142 -12.08 3.92 -24.06
N GLY A 143 -11.81 3.51 -22.81
CA GLY A 143 -10.76 2.54 -22.51
C GLY A 143 -11.00 1.17 -23.16
N VAL A 144 -12.24 0.65 -23.13
CA VAL A 144 -12.60 -0.60 -23.84
C VAL A 144 -12.47 -0.43 -25.35
N ARG A 145 -12.81 0.74 -25.91
CA ARG A 145 -12.66 1.04 -27.34
C ARG A 145 -11.18 0.97 -27.75
N GLN A 146 -10.27 1.60 -27.01
CA GLN A 146 -8.83 1.57 -27.31
C GLN A 146 -8.22 0.17 -27.22
N VAL A 147 -8.62 -0.63 -26.22
CA VAL A 147 -8.18 -2.03 -26.11
C VAL A 147 -8.72 -2.87 -27.27
N THR A 148 -9.99 -2.66 -27.65
CA THR A 148 -10.59 -3.36 -28.79
C THR A 148 -9.89 -2.99 -30.10
N GLU A 149 -9.57 -1.72 -30.31
CA GLU A 149 -8.84 -1.25 -31.50
C GLU A 149 -7.43 -1.82 -31.57
N ALA A 150 -6.71 -1.88 -30.45
CA ALA A 150 -5.39 -2.49 -30.38
C ALA A 150 -5.43 -4.00 -30.70
N ILE A 151 -6.43 -4.72 -30.19
CA ILE A 151 -6.61 -6.15 -30.48
C ILE A 151 -6.97 -6.37 -31.96
N THR A 152 -7.83 -5.51 -32.52
CA THR A 152 -8.26 -5.63 -33.92
C THR A 152 -7.12 -5.33 -34.88
N ALA A 153 -6.27 -4.35 -34.56
CA ALA A 153 -5.05 -4.06 -35.33
C ALA A 153 -4.05 -5.23 -35.30
N LEU A 154 -3.81 -5.82 -34.11
CA LEU A 154 -2.97 -7.02 -34.00
C LEU A 154 -3.52 -8.22 -34.77
N ALA A 155 -4.85 -8.38 -34.79
CA ALA A 155 -5.49 -9.46 -35.55
C ALA A 155 -5.34 -9.23 -37.06
N GLY A 156 -5.50 -7.99 -37.55
CA GLY A 156 -5.31 -7.63 -38.95
C GLY A 156 -3.91 -7.97 -39.46
N ASP A 157 -2.87 -7.54 -38.73
CA ASP A 157 -1.48 -7.82 -39.07
C ASP A 157 -1.16 -9.33 -39.09
N ALA A 158 -1.81 -10.11 -38.22
CA ALA A 158 -1.64 -11.56 -38.16
C ALA A 158 -2.29 -12.29 -39.35
N PHE A 159 -3.36 -11.74 -39.92
CA PHE A 159 -4.05 -12.32 -41.08
C PHE A 159 -3.48 -11.84 -42.43
N ASP A 160 -2.94 -10.62 -42.51
CA ASP A 160 -2.28 -10.08 -43.71
C ASP A 160 -0.87 -10.67 -43.93
N GLY A 161 -0.26 -11.27 -42.89
CA GLY A 161 1.03 -11.95 -42.95
C GLY A 161 0.98 -13.44 -43.33
N ALA A 162 -0.19 -14.03 -43.56
CA ALA A 162 -0.33 -15.45 -43.90
C ALA A 162 -0.17 -15.65 -45.43
N PRO A 163 0.82 -16.43 -45.92
CA PRO A 163 0.86 -16.79 -47.34
C PRO A 163 -0.36 -17.66 -47.67
N GLY A 164 -1.12 -17.23 -48.69
CA GLY A 164 -2.32 -17.92 -49.19
C GLY A 164 -2.03 -19.24 -49.89
#